data_AF-A0AAD6FZB5-F1
#
_entry.id   AF-A0AAD6FZB5-F1
#
_cell.length_a   1.000
_cell.length_b   1.000
_cell.length_c   1.000
_cell.angle_alpha   90.00
_cell.angle_beta   90.00
_cell.angle_gamma   90.00
#
_symmetry.space_group_name_H-M   'P 1'
#
loop_
_entity.id
_entity.type
_entity.pdbx_description
1 polymer ?
#
loop_
_entity_poly.entity_id
_entity_poly.type
_entity_poly.pdbx_seq_one_letter_code
_entity_poly.pdbx_strand_id
1 'polypeptide(L)'
;MRAEMASMKDQIKKLESHRQSHLDLGQRAISTWVRDALHKDTERRKEEIHGLNNDVIHGGDVRSDAMVVTERYKKSSTEWQSFRTLYGLTPDNVNDLDQRKCYGSLQALDRAASILLKNAQTSLPTKAIGKKREDLVALLLEKRYEEAEKMSSTFLCGNESSMAEV
;
A
#
# COMPACT_ATOMS: atom_id res chain seq x y z
N MET A 1 -8.66 -35.79 19.48
CA MET A 1 -9.83 -34.88 19.39
C MET A 1 -9.77 -33.65 20.30
N ARG A 2 -9.85 -33.73 21.65
CA ARG A 2 -9.87 -32.50 22.50
C ARG A 2 -8.57 -31.69 22.45
N ALA A 3 -7.41 -32.35 22.49
CA ALA A 3 -6.11 -31.68 22.40
C ALA A 3 -5.87 -31.03 21.02
N GLU A 4 -6.30 -31.69 19.94
CA GLU A 4 -6.23 -31.15 18.57
C GLU A 4 -7.14 -29.93 18.39
N MET A 5 -8.36 -29.95 18.93
CA MET A 5 -9.25 -28.78 18.90
C MET A 5 -8.68 -27.60 19.71
N ALA A 6 -8.03 -27.85 20.84
CA ALA A 6 -7.38 -26.81 21.63
C ALA A 6 -6.18 -26.20 20.86
N SER A 7 -5.33 -27.05 20.28
CA SER A 7 -4.20 -26.61 19.45
C SER A 7 -4.65 -25.79 18.25
N MET A 8 -5.73 -26.18 17.58
CA MET A 8 -6.29 -25.45 16.44
C MET A 8 -6.85 -24.09 16.84
N LYS A 9 -7.54 -24.00 17.99
CA LYS A 9 -8.02 -22.72 18.53
C LYS A 9 -6.88 -21.76 18.85
N ASP A 10 -5.78 -22.27 19.43
CA ASP A 10 -4.60 -21.46 19.71
C ASP A 10 -3.93 -20.96 18.43
N GLN A 11 -3.86 -21.79 17.39
CA GLN A 11 -3.34 -21.38 16.08
C GLN A 11 -4.21 -20.29 15.43
N ILE A 12 -5.53 -20.44 15.47
CA ILE A 12 -6.47 -19.42 14.96
C ILE A 12 -6.26 -18.09 15.67
N LYS A 13 -6.20 -18.10 17.00
CA LYS A 13 -5.98 -16.89 17.80
C LYS A 13 -4.65 -16.21 17.46
N LYS A 14 -3.58 -16.99 17.24
CA LYS A 14 -2.28 -16.44 16.80
C LYS A 14 -2.37 -15.81 15.42
N LEU A 15 -3.03 -16.46 14.47
CA LEU A 15 -3.22 -15.94 13.11
C LEU A 15 -4.05 -14.63 13.11
N GLU A 16 -5.12 -14.58 13.91
CA GLU A 16 -5.92 -13.37 14.07
C GLU A 16 -5.10 -12.22 14.67
N SER A 17 -4.29 -12.52 15.70
CA SER A 17 -3.39 -11.52 16.31
C SER A 17 -2.36 -10.99 15.32
N HIS A 18 -1.78 -11.86 14.49
CA HIS A 18 -0.82 -11.44 13.45
C HIS A 18 -1.50 -10.59 12.38
N ARG A 19 -2.68 -11.01 11.89
CA ARG A 19 -3.46 -10.23 10.92
C ARG A 19 -3.78 -8.85 11.47
N GLN A 20 -4.22 -8.76 12.72
CA GLN A 20 -4.53 -7.47 13.35
C GLN A 20 -3.30 -6.57 13.42
N SER A 21 -2.15 -7.11 13.83
CA SER A 21 -0.88 -6.35 13.85
C SER A 21 -0.49 -5.82 12.46
N HIS A 22 -0.60 -6.65 11.42
CA HIS A 22 -0.32 -6.22 10.04
C HIS A 22 -1.27 -5.11 9.57
N LEU A 23 -2.56 -5.25 9.86
CA LEU A 23 -3.55 -4.23 9.53
C LEU A 23 -3.29 -2.93 10.31
N ASP A 24 -2.84 -3.01 11.57
CA ASP A 24 -2.50 -1.84 12.40
C ASP A 24 -1.30 -1.08 11.81
N LEU A 25 -0.28 -1.79 11.32
CA LEU A 25 0.89 -1.18 10.65
C LEU A 25 0.51 -0.47 9.36
N GLY A 26 -0.29 -1.10 8.51
CA GLY A 26 -0.79 -0.47 7.28
C GLY A 26 -1.69 0.73 7.59
N GLN A 27 -2.58 0.62 8.58
CA GLN A 27 -3.42 1.74 9.02
C GLN A 27 -2.57 2.92 9.48
N ARG A 28 -1.53 2.66 10.28
CA ARG A 28 -0.63 3.69 10.80
C ARG A 28 0.12 4.38 9.66
N ALA A 29 0.65 3.62 8.70
CA ALA A 29 1.35 4.17 7.54
C ALA A 29 0.45 5.09 6.71
N ILE A 30 -0.75 4.63 6.35
CA ILE A 30 -1.71 5.41 5.55
C ILE A 30 -2.16 6.66 6.32
N SER A 31 -2.54 6.53 7.59
CA SER A 31 -2.99 7.68 8.40
C SER A 31 -1.89 8.72 8.59
N THR A 32 -0.66 8.27 8.82
CA THR A 32 0.51 9.16 8.95
C THR A 32 0.75 9.91 7.65
N TRP A 33 0.72 9.21 6.51
CA TRP A 33 0.87 9.87 5.22
C TRP A 33 -0.26 10.84 4.91
N VAL A 34 -1.53 10.50 5.23
CA VAL A 34 -2.66 11.44 5.08
C VAL A 34 -2.48 12.68 5.96
N ARG A 35 -1.98 12.52 7.19
CA ARG A 35 -1.69 13.65 8.08
C ARG A 35 -0.62 14.56 7.47
N ASP A 36 0.50 13.97 7.05
CA ASP A 36 1.72 14.71 6.71
C ASP A 36 1.70 15.21 5.25
N ALA A 37 1.39 14.33 4.30
CA ALA A 37 1.43 14.63 2.87
C ALA A 37 0.20 15.41 2.37
N LEU A 38 -0.96 15.18 2.98
CA LEU A 38 -2.21 15.87 2.61
C LEU A 38 -2.58 17.00 3.57
N HIS A 39 -1.74 17.26 4.59
CA HIS A 39 -1.97 18.24 5.63
C HIS A 39 -3.35 18.10 6.30
N LYS A 40 -3.82 16.86 6.45
CA LYS A 40 -5.07 16.55 7.16
C LYS A 40 -4.76 16.22 8.60
N ASP A 41 -4.22 17.19 9.33
CA ASP A 41 -3.95 17.02 10.74
C ASP A 41 -5.22 17.24 11.57
N THR A 42 -5.56 16.26 12.41
CA THR A 42 -6.70 16.33 13.34
C THR A 42 -6.34 15.58 14.61
N GLU A 43 -6.78 16.06 15.78
CA GLU A 43 -6.49 15.40 17.06
C GLU A 43 -6.94 13.95 17.09
N ARG A 44 -8.14 13.66 16.58
CA ARG A 44 -8.62 12.29 16.41
C ARG A 44 -7.63 11.40 15.65
N ARG A 45 -7.07 11.89 14.53
CA ARG A 45 -6.10 11.14 13.72
C ARG A 45 -4.78 10.94 14.47
N LYS A 46 -4.32 11.92 15.25
CA LYS A 46 -3.12 11.79 16.09
C LYS A 46 -3.31 10.73 17.16
N GLU A 47 -4.45 10.74 17.85
CA GLU A 47 -4.81 9.73 18.84
C GLU A 47 -4.87 8.33 18.22
N GLU A 48 -5.52 8.20 17.05
CA GLU A 48 -5.57 6.94 16.30
C GLU A 48 -4.15 6.46 15.93
N ILE A 49 -3.27 7.33 15.40
CA ILE A 49 -1.88 6.97 15.06
C ILE A 49 -1.09 6.55 16.31
N HIS A 50 -1.27 7.24 17.44
CA HIS A 50 -0.57 6.94 18.69
C HIS A 50 -1.02 5.61 19.32
N GLY A 51 -2.29 5.23 19.12
CA GLY A 51 -2.85 3.97 19.61
C GLY A 51 -2.50 2.72 18.78
N LEU A 52 -1.86 2.88 17.62
CA LEU A 52 -1.49 1.77 16.72
C LEU A 52 -0.08 1.22 17.03
N ASN A 53 0.23 0.05 16.47
CA ASN A 53 1.52 -0.61 16.64
C ASN A 53 2.70 0.36 16.35
N ASN A 54 3.64 0.45 17.30
CA ASN A 54 4.81 1.32 17.26
C ASN A 54 6.01 0.79 16.45
N ASP A 55 5.91 -0.40 15.83
CA ASP A 55 6.95 -0.98 14.98
C ASP A 55 7.24 -0.12 13.72
N VAL A 56 8.28 -0.52 12.97
CA VAL A 56 8.74 0.16 11.75
C VAL A 56 7.59 0.34 10.76
N ILE A 57 7.46 1.56 10.24
CA ILE A 57 6.38 1.95 9.32
C ILE A 57 6.41 1.07 8.06
N HIS A 58 5.24 0.52 7.74
CA HIS A 58 5.00 -0.28 6.54
C HIS A 58 5.42 0.45 5.26
N GLY A 59 6.19 -0.24 4.40
CA GLY A 59 6.79 0.33 3.20
C GLY A 59 5.84 0.47 2.01
N GLY A 60 4.54 0.26 2.18
CA GLY A 60 3.58 0.15 1.10
C GLY A 60 3.50 -1.28 0.56
N ASP A 61 2.29 -1.82 0.51
CA ASP A 61 1.94 -3.09 -0.12
C ASP A 61 0.51 -2.90 -0.61
N VAL A 62 0.33 -2.82 -1.92
CA VAL A 62 -0.93 -2.52 -2.58
C VAL A 62 -2.06 -3.45 -2.16
N ARG A 63 -1.76 -4.72 -1.85
CA ARG A 63 -2.77 -5.71 -1.47
C ARG A 63 -3.15 -5.55 -0.02
N SER A 64 -2.14 -5.51 0.84
CA SER A 64 -2.34 -5.35 2.29
C SER A 64 -3.01 -4.00 2.59
N ASP A 65 -2.62 -2.94 1.88
CA ASP A 65 -3.18 -1.60 2.05
C ASP A 65 -4.59 -1.50 1.46
N ALA A 66 -4.88 -2.19 0.34
CA ALA A 66 -6.25 -2.29 -0.15
C ALA A 66 -7.15 -2.99 0.89
N MET A 67 -6.65 -4.04 1.55
CA MET A 67 -7.36 -4.71 2.64
C MET A 67 -7.58 -3.79 3.84
N VAL A 68 -6.55 -3.05 4.28
CA VAL A 68 -6.68 -2.05 5.36
C VAL A 68 -7.76 -1.02 5.01
N VAL A 69 -7.71 -0.47 3.79
CA VAL A 69 -8.64 0.55 3.37
C VAL A 69 -10.06 0.03 3.26
N THR A 70 -10.22 -1.17 2.71
CA THR A 70 -11.53 -1.83 2.57
C THR A 70 -12.17 -2.19 3.91
N GLU A 71 -11.39 -2.62 4.89
CA GLU A 71 -11.90 -3.09 6.18
C GLU A 71 -12.08 -1.97 7.21
N ARG A 72 -11.21 -0.95 7.21
CA ARG A 72 -11.13 0.03 8.32
C ARG A 72 -11.68 1.40 7.99
N TYR A 73 -11.83 1.73 6.71
CA TYR A 73 -12.24 3.06 6.28
C TYR A 73 -13.54 3.04 5.48
N LYS A 74 -14.34 4.09 5.66
CA LYS A 74 -15.51 4.33 4.81
C LYS A 74 -15.03 4.81 3.43
N LYS A 75 -15.76 4.46 2.35
CA LYS A 75 -15.44 4.94 1.00
C LYS A 75 -15.32 6.46 0.89
N SER A 76 -16.01 7.21 1.75
CA SER A 76 -15.97 8.68 1.79
C SER A 76 -14.79 9.26 2.60
N SER A 77 -13.96 8.43 3.23
CA SER A 77 -12.83 8.92 4.03
C SER A 77 -11.68 9.39 3.15
N THR A 78 -10.84 10.27 3.69
CA THR A 78 -9.64 10.74 2.98
C THR A 78 -8.70 9.59 2.65
N GLU A 79 -8.51 8.65 3.60
CA GLU A 79 -7.65 7.48 3.45
C GLU A 79 -8.11 6.62 2.26
N TRP A 80 -9.42 6.38 2.14
CA TRP A 80 -9.97 5.65 1.01
C TRP A 80 -9.74 6.36 -0.32
N GLN A 81 -10.12 7.64 -0.39
CA GLN A 81 -10.03 8.42 -1.62
C GLN A 81 -8.58 8.63 -2.07
N SER A 82 -7.65 8.67 -1.13
CA SER A 82 -6.24 8.94 -1.41
C SER A 82 -5.43 7.69 -1.74
N PHE A 83 -6.03 6.50 -1.65
CA PHE A 83 -5.38 5.25 -2.07
C PHE A 83 -4.89 5.32 -3.54
N ARG A 84 -5.66 5.99 -4.41
CA ARG A 84 -5.27 6.23 -5.81
C ARG A 84 -4.01 7.09 -5.92
N THR A 85 -3.76 8.00 -4.99
CA THR A 85 -2.54 8.80 -5.00
C THR A 85 -1.31 7.95 -4.76
N LEU A 86 -1.41 6.97 -3.85
CA LEU A 86 -0.32 6.04 -3.54
C LEU A 86 -0.06 5.07 -4.70
N TYR A 87 -1.10 4.37 -5.15
CA TYR A 87 -0.95 3.21 -6.04
C TYR A 87 -1.39 3.45 -7.50
N GLY A 88 -2.09 4.55 -7.78
CA GLY A 88 -2.74 4.80 -9.07
C GLY A 88 -4.00 3.97 -9.32
N LEU A 89 -4.26 2.95 -8.50
CA LEU A 89 -5.45 2.09 -8.52
C LEU A 89 -6.45 2.50 -7.43
N THR A 90 -7.69 2.06 -7.54
CA THR A 90 -8.62 2.04 -6.38
C THR A 90 -8.53 0.69 -5.64
N PRO A 91 -8.95 0.60 -4.36
CA PRO A 91 -8.98 -0.69 -3.66
C PRO A 91 -9.86 -1.72 -4.39
N ASP A 92 -10.98 -1.28 -4.97
CA ASP A 92 -11.87 -2.13 -5.76
C ASP A 92 -11.14 -2.68 -7.01
N ASN A 93 -10.34 -1.85 -7.71
CA ASN A 93 -9.54 -2.33 -8.84
C ASN A 93 -8.53 -3.41 -8.43
N VAL A 94 -7.87 -3.25 -7.28
CA VAL A 94 -6.88 -4.22 -6.78
C VAL A 94 -7.52 -5.60 -6.57
N ASN A 95 -8.75 -5.63 -6.04
CA ASN A 95 -9.51 -6.87 -5.84
C ASN A 95 -9.91 -7.55 -7.15
N ASP A 96 -10.08 -6.79 -8.23
CA ASP A 96 -10.46 -7.29 -9.56
C ASP A 96 -9.27 -7.82 -10.40
N LEU A 97 -8.02 -7.56 -9.98
CA LEU A 97 -6.83 -7.99 -10.71
C LEU A 97 -6.53 -9.48 -10.53
N ASP A 98 -6.11 -10.14 -11.60
CA ASP A 98 -5.51 -11.48 -11.52
C ASP A 98 -4.08 -11.36 -10.97
N GLN A 99 -3.97 -11.40 -9.64
CA GLN A 99 -2.71 -11.19 -8.92
C GLN A 99 -1.61 -12.19 -9.28
N ARG A 100 -1.96 -13.36 -9.85
CA ARG A 100 -0.97 -14.36 -10.28
C ARG A 100 -0.29 -13.96 -11.58
N LYS A 101 -0.93 -13.12 -12.39
CA LYS A 101 -0.43 -12.66 -13.69
C LYS A 101 0.29 -11.32 -13.64
N CYS A 102 0.10 -10.54 -12.57
CA CYS A 102 0.64 -9.19 -12.46
C CYS A 102 1.50 -8.96 -11.21
N TYR A 103 2.22 -9.99 -10.75
CA TYR A 103 3.00 -9.93 -9.50
C TYR A 103 4.09 -8.85 -9.54
N GLY A 104 4.91 -8.80 -10.60
CA GLY A 104 5.98 -7.81 -10.74
C GLY A 104 5.44 -6.39 -10.87
N SER A 105 4.31 -6.24 -11.55
CA SER A 105 3.59 -4.97 -11.67
C SER A 105 3.11 -4.45 -10.33
N LEU A 106 2.53 -5.30 -9.48
CA LEU A 106 2.12 -4.90 -8.13
C LEU A 106 3.34 -4.51 -7.28
N GLN A 107 4.44 -5.26 -7.35
CA GLN A 107 5.70 -4.87 -6.67
C GLN A 107 6.26 -3.52 -7.15
N ALA A 108 6.12 -3.20 -8.44
CA ALA A 108 6.51 -1.91 -8.96
C ALA A 108 5.66 -0.77 -8.38
N LEU A 109 4.35 -1.00 -8.20
CA LEU A 109 3.47 -0.07 -7.51
C LEU A 109 3.81 0.06 -6.02
N ASP A 110 4.16 -1.04 -5.35
CA ASP A 110 4.60 -1.03 -3.93
C ASP A 110 5.82 -0.14 -3.75
N ARG A 111 6.82 -0.25 -4.63
CA ARG A 111 8.02 0.61 -4.61
C ARG A 111 7.66 2.09 -4.81
N ALA A 112 6.75 2.39 -5.75
CA ALA A 112 6.28 3.76 -5.96
C ALA A 112 5.58 4.31 -4.72
N ALA A 113 4.68 3.54 -4.11
CA ALA A 113 4.00 3.93 -2.88
C ALA A 113 4.98 4.10 -1.71
N SER A 114 6.00 3.24 -1.61
CA SER A 114 7.06 3.35 -0.61
C SER A 114 7.76 4.70 -0.63
N ILE A 115 8.09 5.21 -1.82
CA ILE A 115 8.71 6.52 -1.99
C ILE A 115 7.79 7.63 -1.46
N LEU A 116 6.49 7.55 -1.78
CA LEU A 116 5.49 8.53 -1.34
C LEU A 116 5.27 8.49 0.17
N LEU A 117 5.18 7.30 0.76
CA LEU A 117 5.00 7.09 2.19
C LEU A 117 6.21 7.59 2.97
N LYS A 118 7.44 7.21 2.58
CA LYS A 118 8.68 7.57 3.27
C LYS A 118 8.94 9.08 3.28
N ASN A 119 8.63 9.75 2.17
CA ASN A 119 8.92 11.18 2.01
C ASN A 119 7.72 12.07 2.35
N ALA A 120 6.59 11.50 2.78
CA ALA A 120 5.33 12.21 2.97
C ALA A 120 4.94 13.07 1.74
N GLN A 121 5.03 12.48 0.55
CA GLN A 121 4.80 13.16 -0.73
C GLN A 121 3.52 12.68 -1.43
N THR A 122 2.90 13.56 -2.21
CA THR A 122 1.71 13.26 -3.03
C THR A 122 2.03 12.98 -4.50
N SER A 123 3.28 13.22 -4.91
CA SER A 123 3.76 13.03 -6.27
C SER A 123 5.10 12.32 -6.28
N LEU A 124 5.34 11.47 -7.28
CA LEU A 124 6.61 10.79 -7.45
C LEU A 124 7.73 11.79 -7.83
N PRO A 125 9.01 11.48 -7.52
CA PRO A 125 10.11 12.43 -7.64
C PRO A 125 10.30 13.05 -9.02
N THR A 126 9.93 12.34 -10.09
CA THR A 126 10.00 12.86 -11.46
C THR A 126 8.73 12.59 -12.23
N LYS A 127 8.41 13.48 -13.17
CA LYS A 127 7.28 13.31 -14.11
C LYS A 127 7.40 12.01 -14.91
N ALA A 128 8.61 11.60 -15.27
CA ALA A 128 8.85 10.36 -16.00
C ALA A 128 8.44 9.11 -15.19
N ILE A 129 8.77 9.06 -13.90
CA ILE A 129 8.36 7.97 -13.01
C ILE A 129 6.84 8.00 -12.80
N GLY A 130 6.26 9.19 -12.58
CA GLY A 130 4.82 9.37 -12.50
C GLY A 130 4.08 8.83 -13.73
N LYS A 131 4.56 9.19 -14.92
CA LYS A 131 4.01 8.73 -16.20
C LYS A 131 4.14 7.22 -16.38
N LYS A 132 5.30 6.63 -16.06
CA LYS A 132 5.47 5.17 -16.06
C LYS A 132 4.48 4.47 -15.14
N ARG A 133 4.17 5.04 -13.97
CA ARG A 133 3.17 4.47 -13.05
C ARG A 133 1.78 4.50 -13.67
N GLU A 134 1.40 5.63 -14.26
CA GLU A 134 0.12 5.78 -14.95
C GLU A 134 -0.03 4.78 -16.11
N ASP A 135 1.01 4.62 -16.93
CA ASP A 135 1.01 3.68 -18.06
C ASP A 135 0.93 2.22 -17.58
N LEU A 136 1.66 1.87 -16.52
CA LEU A 136 1.58 0.54 -15.89
C LEU A 136 0.16 0.27 -15.36
N VAL A 137 -0.43 1.24 -14.66
CA VAL A 137 -1.81 1.13 -14.14
C VAL A 137 -2.82 0.97 -15.29
N ALA A 138 -2.66 1.70 -16.39
CA ALA A 138 -3.53 1.56 -17.55
C ALA A 138 -3.49 0.13 -18.11
N LEU A 139 -2.29 -0.45 -18.28
CA LEU A 139 -2.14 -1.84 -18.73
C LEU A 139 -2.80 -2.85 -17.79
N LEU A 140 -2.70 -2.63 -16.48
CA LEU A 140 -3.35 -3.49 -15.47
C LEU A 140 -4.89 -3.41 -15.57
N LEU A 141 -5.45 -2.20 -15.72
CA LEU A 141 -6.89 -2.01 -15.86
C LEU A 141 -7.42 -2.58 -17.18
N GLU A 142 -6.63 -2.55 -18.25
CA GLU A 142 -6.91 -3.20 -19.53
C GLU A 142 -6.68 -4.73 -19.50
N LYS A 143 -6.23 -5.29 -18.36
CA LYS A 143 -5.89 -6.72 -18.19
C LYS A 143 -4.79 -7.21 -19.14
N ARG A 144 -3.94 -6.31 -19.62
CA ARG A 144 -2.76 -6.59 -20.48
C ARG A 144 -1.56 -6.98 -19.61
N TYR A 145 -1.71 -8.08 -18.89
CA TYR A 145 -0.76 -8.46 -17.83
C TYR A 145 0.66 -8.73 -18.33
N GLU A 146 0.82 -9.36 -19.50
CA GLU A 146 2.15 -9.63 -20.05
C GLU A 146 2.93 -8.33 -20.33
N GLU A 147 2.25 -7.33 -20.88
CA GLU A 147 2.85 -6.02 -21.16
C GLU A 147 3.11 -5.24 -19.88
N ALA A 148 2.20 -5.31 -18.91
CA ALA A 148 2.39 -4.73 -17.59
C ALA A 148 3.62 -5.32 -16.89
N GLU A 149 3.76 -6.65 -16.88
CA GLU A 149 4.92 -7.33 -16.30
C GLU A 149 6.22 -6.94 -17.02
N LYS A 150 6.22 -6.92 -18.35
CA LYS A 150 7.38 -6.48 -19.13
C LYS A 150 7.78 -5.04 -18.79
N MET A 151 6.81 -4.13 -18.68
CA MET A 151 7.07 -2.74 -18.28
C MET A 151 7.62 -2.66 -16.86
N SER A 152 7.05 -3.43 -15.92
CA SER A 152 7.42 -3.44 -14.51
C SER A 152 8.88 -3.79 -14.26
N SER A 153 9.47 -4.65 -15.11
CA SER A 153 10.89 -5.04 -15.01
C SER A 153 11.86 -3.86 -15.12
N THR A 154 11.45 -2.79 -15.80
CA THR A 154 12.25 -1.56 -15.99
C THR A 154 11.80 -0.42 -15.06
N PHE A 155 10.81 -0.68 -14.20
CA PHE A 155 10.22 0.30 -13.31
C PHE A 155 11.15 0.54 -12.13
N LEU A 156 11.61 1.80 -11.97
CA LEU A 156 12.57 2.21 -10.94
C LEU A 156 13.90 1.44 -10.98
N CYS A 157 14.25 0.82 -12.12
CA CYS A 157 15.48 0.04 -12.28
C CYS A 157 16.72 0.90 -12.66
N GLY A 158 16.67 2.21 -12.41
CA GLY A 158 17.78 3.15 -12.63
C GLY A 158 18.33 3.62 -11.30
N ASN A 159 19.65 3.45 -11.10
CA ASN A 159 20.41 3.75 -9.88
C ASN A 159 19.89 4.96 -9.09
N GLU A 160 19.29 4.68 -7.94
CA GLU A 160 19.02 5.63 -6.85
C GLU A 160 20.31 6.05 -6.11
N SER A 161 21.44 6.17 -6.84
CA SER A 161 22.73 6.57 -6.27
C SER A 161 23.04 8.06 -6.47
N SER A 162 22.14 8.84 -7.10
CA SER A 162 22.38 10.26 -7.39
C SER A 162 21.31 11.21 -6.86
N MET A 163 20.52 10.81 -5.86
CA MET A 163 19.57 11.72 -5.19
C MET A 163 20.10 12.28 -3.85
N ALA A 164 21.38 12.06 -3.55
CA ALA A 164 22.09 12.80 -2.52
C ALA A 164 22.98 13.84 -3.21
N GLU A 165 22.40 14.95 -3.63
CA GLU A 165 23.04 16.27 -3.84
C GLU A 165 22.06 17.17 -4.63
N VAL A 166 21.26 17.95 -3.90
CA VAL A 166 21.11 19.42 -4.06
C VAL A 166 20.72 20.01 -2.71
#